data_AF-A0A9D0HH67-F1
#
_entry.id   AF-A0A9D0HH67-F1
#
_cell.length_a   1.000
_cell.length_b   1.000
_cell.length_c   1.000
_cell.angle_alpha   90.00
_cell.angle_beta   90.00
_cell.angle_gamma   90.00
#
_symmetry.space_group_name_H-M   'P 1'
#
loop_
_entity.id
_entity.type
_entity.pdbx_description
1 polymer ?
#
loop_
_entity_poly.entity_id
_entity_poly.type
_entity_poly.pdbx_seq_one_letter_code
_entity_poly.pdbx_strand_id
1 'polypeptide(L)'
;DLDYYAFTLTATTDLKIEVFDETGPGNCSGIDPEAELVGPDGTTYLVTDDDGGPGNCPAIDPTSDSGARQLAPGTYYVRVHHFSGNGTKIINAYTLLVTAVATCGDGTIDGSETCDDGNVAAGDGCDAACTIETGYICSGTPSVCALSCGDGVINGTDVCDDGGTVDGDGCSSTCLLESGYSCSGEPSVCAAAETNCNDGVDNDGDTLTDCADPDCSAGCGAAVAACGAGETLRVYNATTVPVATIDNTTVTSSLYVPDVGTVARAVMQLDITHTYDGDLDISLASPSGPNIDISSDNGSSSNDYTSTIFDDLCATAITAGSPPFTGCFTPEAPLASFATQAAAGNWTLSVGDDGFGDSGTLNSWSLVLCTGP
;
A
#
# COMPACT_ATOMS: atom_id res chain seq x y z
N ASP A 1 40.06 -27.02 11.01
CA ASP A 1 39.05 -26.75 12.04
C ASP A 1 37.83 -26.15 11.36
N LEU A 2 36.65 -26.22 11.98
CA LEU A 2 35.44 -25.54 11.51
C LEU A 2 34.91 -24.71 12.67
N ASP A 3 35.16 -23.42 12.61
CA ASP A 3 34.69 -22.48 13.62
C ASP A 3 33.42 -21.78 13.13
N TYR A 4 32.46 -21.62 14.03
CA TYR A 4 31.18 -20.94 13.76
C TYR A 4 30.98 -19.81 14.75
N TYR A 5 30.70 -18.62 14.22
CA TYR A 5 30.39 -17.43 15.01
C TYR A 5 29.00 -16.94 14.67
N ALA A 6 28.14 -16.82 15.67
CA ALA A 6 26.81 -16.27 15.51
C ALA A 6 26.82 -14.77 15.83
N PHE A 7 26.05 -13.99 15.07
CA PHE A 7 25.78 -12.58 15.33
C PHE A 7 24.33 -12.25 14.93
N THR A 8 23.77 -11.20 15.51
CA THR A 8 22.36 -10.83 15.28
C THR A 8 22.29 -9.44 14.66
N LEU A 9 21.58 -9.34 13.54
CA LEU A 9 21.21 -8.09 12.89
C LEU A 9 19.83 -7.67 13.39
N THR A 10 19.69 -6.41 13.80
CA THR A 10 18.42 -5.86 14.33
C THR A 10 17.62 -5.07 13.29
N ALA A 11 18.24 -4.74 12.16
CA ALA A 11 17.67 -4.01 11.04
C ALA A 11 18.23 -4.58 9.73
N THR A 12 17.64 -4.22 8.59
CA THR A 12 18.18 -4.59 7.28
C THR A 12 19.57 -3.98 7.12
N THR A 13 20.58 -4.80 6.83
CA THR A 13 21.99 -4.39 6.94
C THR A 13 22.82 -4.87 5.76
N ASP A 14 23.71 -4.02 5.25
CA ASP A 14 24.82 -4.44 4.41
C ASP A 14 26.00 -4.82 5.30
N LEU A 15 26.58 -6.01 5.08
CA LEU A 15 27.55 -6.60 5.98
C LEU A 15 28.90 -6.79 5.30
N LYS A 16 29.97 -6.32 5.94
CA LYS A 16 31.35 -6.63 5.56
C LYS A 16 31.96 -7.61 6.56
N ILE A 17 32.56 -8.69 6.07
CA ILE A 17 33.25 -9.70 6.87
C ILE A 17 34.69 -9.82 6.39
N GLU A 18 35.65 -9.69 7.30
CA GLU A 18 37.07 -9.81 7.00
C GLU A 18 37.71 -10.83 7.96
N VAL A 19 38.55 -11.71 7.41
CA VAL A 19 39.35 -12.65 8.19
C VAL A 19 40.82 -12.41 7.91
N PHE A 20 41.61 -12.23 8.97
CA PHE A 20 43.04 -11.96 8.86
C PHE A 20 43.81 -12.58 10.02
N ASP A 21 45.12 -12.67 9.89
CA ASP A 21 46.02 -13.20 10.91
C ASP A 21 46.15 -12.25 12.12
N GLU A 22 46.95 -12.67 13.10
CA GLU A 22 47.19 -11.91 14.34
C GLU A 22 47.99 -10.60 14.14
N THR A 23 48.55 -10.36 12.95
CA THR A 23 49.34 -9.16 12.64
C THR A 23 48.48 -7.97 12.23
N GLY A 24 47.21 -8.19 11.90
CA GLY A 24 46.20 -7.15 11.70
C GLY A 24 45.52 -7.19 10.33
N PRO A 25 44.59 -6.25 10.05
CA PRO A 25 43.76 -6.25 8.85
C PRO A 25 44.56 -6.35 7.56
N GLY A 26 44.12 -7.23 6.65
CA GLY A 26 44.73 -7.42 5.33
C GLY A 26 46.02 -8.23 5.32
N ASN A 27 46.33 -8.98 6.39
CA ASN A 27 47.47 -9.89 6.43
C ASN A 27 47.01 -11.32 6.67
N CYS A 28 47.39 -12.25 5.79
CA CYS A 28 47.15 -13.69 5.93
C CYS A 28 48.47 -14.46 5.77
N SER A 29 49.53 -13.96 6.42
CA SER A 29 50.87 -14.53 6.29
C SER A 29 50.96 -15.85 7.06
N GLY A 30 50.91 -16.97 6.34
CA GLY A 30 51.05 -18.30 6.93
C GLY A 30 49.75 -18.93 7.40
N ILE A 31 48.61 -18.33 7.05
CA ILE A 31 47.28 -18.93 7.12
C ILE A 31 46.62 -18.83 5.75
N ASP A 32 45.66 -19.70 5.48
CA ASP A 32 44.88 -19.73 4.23
C ASP A 32 43.40 -19.94 4.59
N PRO A 33 42.75 -18.93 5.22
CA PRO A 33 41.38 -19.04 5.65
C PRO A 33 40.40 -18.90 4.47
N GLU A 34 39.22 -19.48 4.65
CA GLU A 34 38.03 -19.27 3.82
C GLU A 34 36.90 -18.87 4.76
N ALA A 35 36.24 -17.76 4.44
CA ALA A 35 35.12 -17.22 5.18
C ALA A 35 33.81 -17.47 4.42
N GLU A 36 32.79 -17.90 5.14
CA GLU A 36 31.47 -18.12 4.57
C GLU A 36 30.41 -17.45 5.44
N LEU A 37 29.56 -16.63 4.81
CA LEU A 37 28.36 -16.11 5.43
C LEU A 37 27.23 -17.12 5.27
N VAL A 38 26.65 -17.52 6.39
CA VAL A 38 25.55 -18.49 6.48
C VAL A 38 24.29 -17.77 6.96
N GLY A 39 23.18 -18.05 6.28
CA GLY A 39 21.88 -17.46 6.54
C GLY A 39 21.25 -17.89 7.86
N PRO A 40 20.06 -17.33 8.20
CA PRO A 40 19.44 -17.52 9.50
C PRO A 40 18.93 -18.92 9.81
N ASP A 41 18.79 -19.76 8.79
CA ASP A 41 18.47 -21.18 8.94
C ASP A 41 19.67 -22.01 9.48
N GLY A 42 20.86 -21.40 9.52
CA GLY A 42 22.11 -22.05 9.93
C GLY A 42 22.65 -23.06 8.92
N THR A 43 22.06 -23.15 7.72
CA THR A 43 22.42 -24.16 6.72
C THR A 43 22.66 -23.61 5.32
N THR A 44 22.09 -22.47 4.96
CA THR A 44 22.22 -21.87 3.64
C THR A 44 23.46 -20.98 3.58
N TYR A 45 24.39 -21.27 2.67
CA TYR A 45 25.53 -20.40 2.37
C TYR A 45 25.09 -19.26 1.46
N LEU A 46 25.23 -18.02 1.93
CA LEU A 46 24.85 -16.82 1.19
C LEU A 46 25.98 -16.33 0.28
N VAL A 47 27.20 -16.34 0.80
CA VAL A 47 28.41 -15.99 0.05
C VAL A 47 29.65 -16.54 0.75
N THR A 48 30.69 -16.80 -0.02
CA THR A 48 31.97 -17.37 0.43
C THR A 48 33.10 -16.61 -0.23
N ASP A 49 34.19 -16.36 0.50
CA ASP A 49 35.39 -15.73 -0.03
C ASP A 49 36.65 -16.30 0.64
N ASP A 50 37.71 -16.51 -0.15
CA ASP A 50 39.00 -17.04 0.29
C ASP A 50 40.16 -16.05 0.06
N ASP A 51 40.12 -15.26 -1.02
CA ASP A 51 41.23 -14.37 -1.38
C ASP A 51 40.81 -12.98 -1.92
N GLY A 52 39.53 -12.61 -1.82
CA GLY A 52 38.97 -11.37 -2.37
C GLY A 52 39.43 -10.09 -1.67
N GLY A 53 40.02 -10.21 -0.48
CA GLY A 53 40.47 -9.11 0.36
C GLY A 53 41.95 -8.73 0.24
N PRO A 54 42.36 -7.65 0.92
CA PRO A 54 43.75 -7.21 0.95
C PRO A 54 44.69 -8.31 1.46
N GLY A 55 45.83 -8.49 0.80
CA GLY A 55 46.82 -9.51 1.18
C GLY A 55 46.42 -10.95 0.84
N ASN A 56 45.43 -11.14 -0.06
CA ASN A 56 44.80 -12.41 -0.40
C ASN A 56 44.17 -13.07 0.84
N CYS A 57 43.51 -12.25 1.63
CA CYS A 57 42.69 -12.68 2.76
C CYS A 57 41.23 -12.74 2.35
N PRO A 58 40.39 -13.52 3.03
CA PRO A 58 38.95 -13.46 2.90
C PRO A 58 38.40 -12.07 3.23
N ALA A 59 37.67 -11.48 2.28
CA ALA A 59 36.83 -10.32 2.50
C ALA A 59 35.52 -10.48 1.73
N ILE A 60 34.44 -10.75 2.46
CA ILE A 60 33.08 -10.61 1.96
C ILE A 60 32.72 -9.13 2.08
N ASP A 61 32.59 -8.44 0.96
CA ASP A 61 32.30 -7.01 0.90
C ASP A 61 31.03 -6.76 0.08
N PRO A 62 30.00 -6.09 0.62
CA PRO A 62 28.73 -5.95 -0.09
C PRO A 62 28.89 -5.22 -1.43
N THR A 63 29.96 -4.47 -1.66
CA THR A 63 30.22 -3.85 -2.97
C THR A 63 30.51 -4.87 -4.08
N SER A 64 31.17 -5.99 -3.77
CA SER A 64 31.47 -7.10 -4.67
C SER A 64 30.52 -8.30 -4.50
N ASP A 65 29.99 -8.48 -3.30
CA ASP A 65 29.34 -9.70 -2.84
C ASP A 65 27.86 -9.46 -2.53
N SER A 66 27.00 -9.70 -3.53
CA SER A 66 25.56 -9.45 -3.39
C SER A 66 24.89 -10.27 -2.29
N GLY A 67 25.49 -11.41 -1.90
CA GLY A 67 25.00 -12.25 -0.79
C GLY A 67 25.16 -11.61 0.59
N ALA A 68 25.82 -10.46 0.69
CA ALA A 68 26.00 -9.69 1.92
C ALA A 68 25.27 -8.33 1.92
N ARG A 69 24.43 -8.06 0.91
CA ARG A 69 23.58 -6.86 0.83
C ARG A 69 22.21 -7.08 1.43
N GLN A 70 21.61 -6.03 1.99
CA GLN A 70 20.21 -5.96 2.44
C GLN A 70 19.78 -7.20 3.24
N LEU A 71 20.64 -7.65 4.16
CA LEU A 71 20.35 -8.81 4.99
C LEU A 71 19.25 -8.47 5.98
N ALA A 72 18.10 -9.14 5.88
CA ALA A 72 16.98 -8.93 6.79
C ALA A 72 17.35 -9.20 8.26
N PRO A 73 16.65 -8.60 9.24
CA PRO A 73 16.87 -8.86 10.66
C PRO A 73 16.85 -10.37 10.99
N GLY A 74 17.85 -10.82 11.73
CA GLY A 74 18.03 -12.24 11.97
C GLY A 74 19.35 -12.59 12.63
N THR A 75 19.50 -13.84 13.04
CA THR A 75 20.78 -14.36 13.54
C THR A 75 21.49 -15.07 12.41
N TYR A 76 22.65 -14.56 12.01
CA TYR A 76 23.48 -15.12 10.95
C TYR A 76 24.72 -15.76 11.55
N TYR A 77 25.43 -16.52 10.71
CA TYR A 77 26.65 -17.19 11.14
C TYR A 77 27.79 -16.92 10.17
N VAL A 78 28.99 -16.72 10.69
CA VAL A 78 30.22 -16.80 9.90
C VAL A 78 30.86 -18.14 10.18
N ARG A 79 31.12 -18.91 9.12
CA ARG A 79 31.94 -20.10 9.19
C ARG A 79 33.34 -19.78 8.69
N VAL A 80 34.35 -20.08 9.50
CA VAL A 80 35.77 -19.90 9.12
C VAL A 80 36.46 -21.26 9.12
N HIS A 81 37.17 -21.54 8.04
CA HIS A 81 37.93 -22.77 7.90
C HIS A 81 39.13 -22.59 6.97
N HIS A 82 39.93 -23.63 6.79
CA HIS A 82 41.12 -23.57 5.94
C HIS A 82 40.79 -23.93 4.49
N PHE A 83 41.20 -23.10 3.53
CA PHE A 83 41.06 -23.34 2.09
C PHE A 83 41.98 -24.47 1.60
N SER A 84 41.43 -25.50 0.97
CA SER A 84 42.13 -26.80 0.84
C SER A 84 43.21 -26.88 -0.27
N GLY A 85 44.33 -26.16 -0.13
CA GLY A 85 45.42 -26.14 -1.09
C GLY A 85 46.71 -26.90 -0.74
N ASN A 86 47.26 -26.77 0.48
CA ASN A 86 48.56 -27.38 0.82
C ASN A 86 48.90 -27.37 2.32
N GLY A 87 49.10 -28.53 2.96
CA GLY A 87 49.70 -28.60 4.31
C GLY A 87 48.75 -28.28 5.47
N THR A 88 49.28 -28.20 6.69
CA THR A 88 48.58 -28.47 7.98
C THR A 88 47.21 -27.79 8.16
N LYS A 89 46.17 -28.63 8.30
CA LYS A 89 44.71 -28.34 8.30
C LYS A 89 44.14 -27.52 9.49
N ILE A 90 44.97 -26.76 10.20
CA ILE A 90 44.57 -26.07 11.44
C ILE A 90 45.05 -24.62 11.39
N ILE A 91 44.11 -23.68 11.45
CA ILE A 91 44.37 -22.27 11.67
C ILE A 91 44.40 -22.08 13.20
N ASN A 92 45.57 -21.79 13.77
CA ASN A 92 45.71 -21.74 15.24
C ASN A 92 45.21 -20.42 15.84
N ALA A 93 45.25 -19.34 15.06
CA ALA A 93 44.81 -18.01 15.45
C ALA A 93 44.45 -17.20 14.19
N TYR A 94 43.39 -16.42 14.30
CA TYR A 94 42.95 -15.43 13.33
C TYR A 94 42.06 -14.41 14.04
N THR A 95 41.80 -13.30 13.36
CA THR A 95 40.84 -12.29 13.75
C THR A 95 39.68 -12.32 12.76
N LEU A 96 38.46 -12.34 13.28
CA LEU A 96 37.23 -12.16 12.51
C LEU A 96 36.66 -10.78 12.81
N LEU A 97 36.53 -9.95 11.78
CA LEU A 97 35.87 -8.64 11.88
C LEU A 97 34.55 -8.70 11.11
N VAL A 98 33.46 -8.36 11.79
CA VAL A 98 32.11 -8.25 11.22
C VAL A 98 31.66 -6.81 11.38
N THR A 99 31.40 -6.12 10.28
CA THR A 99 31.08 -4.70 10.24
C THR A 99 29.75 -4.50 9.51
N ALA A 100 28.78 -3.87 10.16
CA ALA A 100 27.62 -3.30 9.48
C ALA A 100 28.06 -2.02 8.76
N VAL A 101 28.02 -2.02 7.43
CA VAL A 101 28.48 -0.88 6.61
C VAL A 101 27.35 0.02 6.12
N ALA A 102 26.11 -0.46 6.16
CA ALA A 102 24.89 0.32 6.00
C ALA A 102 23.80 -0.33 6.86
N THR A 103 22.92 0.47 7.46
CA THR A 103 21.85 -0.01 8.34
C THR A 103 20.58 0.78 8.05
N CYS A 104 19.60 0.13 7.45
CA CYS A 104 18.38 0.80 7.02
C CYS A 104 17.59 1.35 8.21
N GLY A 105 17.18 2.60 8.09
CA GLY A 105 16.39 3.36 9.05
C GLY A 105 17.25 4.15 10.05
N ASP A 106 18.52 4.41 9.75
CA ASP A 106 19.41 5.20 10.61
C ASP A 106 19.51 6.69 10.21
N GLY A 107 18.84 7.07 9.12
CA GLY A 107 18.76 8.41 8.57
C GLY A 107 19.93 8.79 7.67
N THR A 108 20.78 7.83 7.29
CA THR A 108 21.89 8.03 6.37
C THR A 108 21.77 7.10 5.17
N ILE A 109 22.25 7.54 4.00
CA ILE A 109 22.25 6.69 2.80
C ILE A 109 23.67 6.17 2.61
N ASP A 110 23.89 4.92 2.98
CA ASP A 110 25.17 4.22 2.90
C ASP A 110 25.03 2.88 2.15
N GLY A 111 26.16 2.29 1.74
CA GLY A 111 26.18 0.97 1.09
C GLY A 111 25.29 0.87 -0.16
N SER A 112 24.32 -0.03 -0.13
CA SER A 112 23.35 -0.29 -1.21
C SER A 112 22.00 0.41 -1.05
N GLU A 113 21.84 1.28 -0.05
CA GLU A 113 20.63 2.05 0.18
C GLU A 113 20.39 3.06 -0.96
N THR A 114 19.12 3.27 -1.32
CA THR A 114 18.71 4.29 -2.30
C THR A 114 17.94 5.44 -1.65
N CYS A 115 17.44 5.21 -0.44
CA CYS A 115 16.82 6.18 0.46
C CYS A 115 17.07 5.73 1.91
N ASP A 116 16.95 6.62 2.88
CA ASP A 116 16.80 6.26 4.30
C ASP A 116 16.09 7.43 5.01
N ASP A 117 14.81 7.26 5.33
CA ASP A 117 13.98 8.29 5.96
C ASP A 117 14.01 8.28 7.50
N GLY A 118 14.97 7.53 8.06
CA GLY A 118 15.17 7.38 9.50
C GLY A 118 14.26 6.34 10.15
N ASN A 119 13.59 5.49 9.36
CA ASN A 119 12.79 4.39 9.88
C ASN A 119 12.72 3.19 8.91
N VAL A 120 11.87 2.20 9.20
CA VAL A 120 11.70 0.95 8.41
C VAL A 120 10.22 0.64 8.14
N ALA A 121 9.34 1.62 8.32
CA ALA A 121 7.95 1.50 7.92
C ALA A 121 7.89 1.44 6.39
N ALA A 122 6.87 0.78 5.86
CA ALA A 122 6.56 0.84 4.45
C ALA A 122 5.37 1.79 4.25
N GLY A 123 5.27 2.39 3.07
CA GLY A 123 4.21 3.30 2.65
C GLY A 123 4.50 4.78 2.90
N ASP A 124 5.68 5.15 3.41
CA ASP A 124 6.16 6.52 3.56
C ASP A 124 7.18 6.93 2.48
N GLY A 125 7.46 6.03 1.53
CA GLY A 125 8.29 6.28 0.36
C GLY A 125 9.68 5.63 0.41
N CYS A 126 10.09 5.10 1.57
CA CYS A 126 11.33 4.35 1.71
C CYS A 126 11.10 3.03 2.45
N ASP A 127 11.20 1.90 1.76
CA ASP A 127 10.81 0.62 2.34
C ASP A 127 11.78 0.10 3.42
N ALA A 128 11.42 -1.01 4.06
CA ALA A 128 12.24 -1.67 5.09
C ALA A 128 13.60 -2.22 4.58
N ALA A 129 13.86 -2.18 3.27
CA ALA A 129 15.14 -2.49 2.64
C ALA A 129 15.88 -1.24 2.13
N CYS A 130 15.37 -0.05 2.48
CA CYS A 130 15.89 1.25 2.07
C CYS A 130 15.94 1.41 0.54
N THR A 131 14.92 0.84 -0.10
CA THR A 131 14.61 1.05 -1.51
C THR A 131 13.45 2.03 -1.66
N ILE A 132 13.58 2.95 -2.62
CA ILE A 132 12.52 3.92 -2.90
C ILE A 132 11.27 3.14 -3.34
N GLU A 133 10.17 3.38 -2.64
CA GLU A 133 8.90 2.74 -2.93
C GLU A 133 8.35 3.20 -4.28
N THR A 134 7.61 2.31 -4.95
CA THR A 134 7.02 2.64 -6.26
C THR A 134 6.06 3.82 -6.12
N GLY A 135 6.22 4.82 -6.99
CA GLY A 135 5.43 6.06 -6.95
C GLY A 135 6.00 7.16 -6.07
N TYR A 136 7.15 6.94 -5.42
CA TYR A 136 7.80 7.95 -4.59
C TYR A 136 9.08 8.47 -5.21
N ILE A 137 9.39 9.72 -4.89
CA ILE A 137 10.70 10.34 -5.12
C ILE A 137 11.22 10.77 -3.77
N CYS A 138 12.39 10.25 -3.40
CA CYS A 138 13.08 10.61 -2.17
C CYS A 138 14.24 11.57 -2.46
N SER A 139 14.44 12.55 -1.57
CA SER A 139 15.58 13.45 -1.64
C SER A 139 16.07 13.84 -0.25
N GLY A 140 17.36 14.17 -0.13
CA GLY A 140 17.96 14.54 1.16
C GLY A 140 18.58 13.37 1.93
N THR A 141 19.16 13.67 3.09
CA THR A 141 19.72 12.72 4.08
C THR A 141 19.50 13.31 5.49
N PRO A 142 18.59 12.77 6.32
CA PRO A 142 17.63 11.70 6.02
C PRO A 142 16.76 12.00 4.80
N SER A 143 16.37 10.96 4.07
CA SER A 143 15.45 11.04 2.94
C SER A 143 14.12 11.64 3.38
N VAL A 144 13.62 12.56 2.56
CA VAL A 144 12.24 13.01 2.59
C VAL A 144 11.62 12.55 1.28
N CYS A 145 10.62 11.68 1.37
CA CYS A 145 9.94 11.10 0.23
C CYS A 145 8.59 11.77 0.01
N ALA A 146 8.24 11.97 -1.26
CA ALA A 146 6.95 12.49 -1.69
C ALA A 146 6.49 11.72 -2.92
N LEU A 147 5.19 11.71 -3.20
CA LEU A 147 4.64 11.09 -4.38
C LEU A 147 5.19 11.75 -5.66
N SER A 148 5.40 10.92 -6.69
CA SER A 148 5.89 11.29 -8.02
C SER A 148 4.78 11.92 -8.85
N CYS A 149 4.25 13.05 -8.41
CA CYS A 149 3.10 13.64 -9.08
C CYS A 149 3.43 14.26 -10.45
N GLY A 150 2.61 13.95 -11.45
CA GLY A 150 2.67 14.50 -12.81
C GLY A 150 3.42 13.62 -13.81
N ASP A 151 3.63 12.34 -13.49
CA ASP A 151 4.22 11.37 -14.41
C ASP A 151 3.18 10.57 -15.21
N GLY A 152 1.89 10.79 -14.91
CA GLY A 152 0.74 10.18 -15.53
C GLY A 152 0.43 8.78 -15.00
N VAL A 153 0.96 8.40 -13.82
CA VAL A 153 0.73 7.09 -13.22
C VAL A 153 0.18 7.26 -11.80
N ILE A 154 -0.94 6.62 -11.48
CA ILE A 154 -1.50 6.66 -10.13
C ILE A 154 -0.80 5.60 -9.28
N ASN A 155 0.10 6.00 -8.38
CA ASN A 155 0.85 5.07 -7.54
C ASN A 155 0.74 5.39 -6.04
N GLY A 156 0.91 4.37 -5.20
CA GLY A 156 0.98 4.55 -3.74
C GLY A 156 -0.28 5.21 -3.17
N THR A 157 -0.18 6.47 -2.76
CA THR A 157 -1.29 7.25 -2.20
C THR A 157 -1.86 8.32 -3.16
N ASP A 158 -1.44 8.32 -4.42
CA ASP A 158 -2.01 9.20 -5.45
C ASP A 158 -3.49 8.89 -5.67
N VAL A 159 -4.30 9.94 -5.74
CA VAL A 159 -5.73 9.84 -6.01
C VAL A 159 -6.00 10.04 -7.51
N CYS A 160 -5.19 10.88 -8.14
CA CYS A 160 -5.19 11.20 -9.56
C CYS A 160 -3.74 11.51 -9.99
N ASP A 161 -3.44 11.40 -11.27
CA ASP A 161 -2.23 11.97 -11.89
C ASP A 161 -2.55 12.28 -13.36
N ASP A 162 -2.71 13.56 -13.68
CA ASP A 162 -3.10 14.02 -15.01
C ASP A 162 -1.90 14.26 -15.97
N GLY A 163 -0.71 13.80 -15.57
CA GLY A 163 0.56 14.02 -16.28
C GLY A 163 1.09 15.45 -16.12
N GLY A 164 0.57 16.19 -15.15
CA GLY A 164 0.90 17.58 -14.86
C GLY A 164 1.07 17.87 -13.37
N THR A 165 1.34 19.13 -13.07
CA THR A 165 1.41 19.64 -11.68
C THR A 165 0.73 21.01 -11.58
N VAL A 166 -0.20 21.28 -12.51
CA VAL A 166 -0.84 22.60 -12.63
C VAL A 166 -2.13 22.58 -11.84
N ASP A 167 -2.17 23.23 -10.68
CA ASP A 167 -3.43 23.35 -9.93
C ASP A 167 -4.54 24.01 -10.79
N GLY A 168 -5.78 23.53 -10.62
CA GLY A 168 -6.99 24.01 -11.29
C GLY A 168 -7.40 23.24 -12.54
N ASP A 169 -6.73 22.15 -12.90
CA ASP A 169 -7.12 21.24 -13.99
C ASP A 169 -7.80 19.95 -13.50
N GLY A 170 -7.99 19.81 -12.19
CA GLY A 170 -8.67 18.70 -11.55
C GLY A 170 -7.75 17.75 -10.79
N CYS A 171 -6.45 17.78 -11.05
CA CYS A 171 -5.46 17.06 -10.25
C CYS A 171 -4.38 18.01 -9.72
N SER A 172 -4.31 18.15 -8.40
CA SER A 172 -3.40 19.14 -7.80
C SER A 172 -1.92 18.78 -8.03
N SER A 173 -1.02 19.73 -7.78
CA SER A 173 0.43 19.48 -7.80
C SER A 173 0.93 18.43 -6.80
N THR A 174 0.04 17.90 -5.96
CA THR A 174 0.30 16.84 -4.98
C THR A 174 -0.58 15.61 -5.21
N CYS A 175 -1.14 15.46 -6.42
CA CYS A 175 -1.90 14.30 -6.86
C CYS A 175 -3.13 14.00 -5.99
N LEU A 176 -3.74 15.08 -5.49
CA LEU A 176 -5.04 15.07 -4.85
C LEU A 176 -6.09 15.57 -5.83
N LEU A 177 -7.24 14.91 -5.86
CA LEU A 177 -8.40 15.37 -6.63
C LEU A 177 -8.82 16.77 -6.14
N GLU A 178 -9.05 17.69 -7.07
CA GLU A 178 -9.48 19.04 -6.73
C GLU A 178 -11.01 19.12 -6.55
N SER A 179 -11.47 19.94 -5.59
CA SER A 179 -12.90 20.22 -5.42
C SER A 179 -13.52 20.75 -6.71
N GLY A 180 -14.64 20.18 -7.13
CA GLY A 180 -15.27 20.55 -8.41
C GLY A 180 -14.93 19.63 -9.57
N TYR A 181 -14.10 18.61 -9.37
CA TYR A 181 -13.64 17.74 -10.45
C TYR A 181 -13.88 16.26 -10.15
N SER A 182 -13.98 15.50 -11.23
CA SER A 182 -13.97 14.04 -11.25
C SER A 182 -12.88 13.58 -12.22
N CYS A 183 -12.00 12.69 -11.74
CA CYS A 183 -10.91 12.14 -12.53
C CYS A 183 -11.10 10.64 -12.75
N SER A 184 -10.76 10.16 -13.95
CA SER A 184 -10.77 8.73 -14.26
C SER A 184 -9.62 8.34 -15.19
N GLY A 185 -9.19 7.07 -15.11
CA GLY A 185 -8.14 6.51 -15.94
C GLY A 185 -6.72 6.81 -15.47
N GLU A 186 -5.75 6.22 -16.17
CA GLU A 186 -4.31 6.38 -15.96
C GLU A 186 -3.63 6.58 -17.33
N PRO A 187 -3.06 7.77 -17.63
CA PRO A 187 -3.12 9.01 -16.85
C PRO A 187 -4.56 9.49 -16.60
N SER A 188 -4.77 10.17 -15.48
CA SER A 188 -6.06 10.74 -15.11
C SER A 188 -6.52 11.76 -16.13
N VAL A 189 -7.75 11.61 -16.59
CA VAL A 189 -8.47 12.64 -17.31
C VAL A 189 -9.50 13.23 -16.37
N CYS A 190 -9.27 14.48 -15.98
CA CYS A 190 -10.12 15.20 -15.06
C CYS A 190 -11.08 16.11 -15.83
N ALA A 191 -12.33 16.12 -15.41
CA ALA A 191 -13.35 17.04 -15.89
C ALA A 191 -13.98 17.74 -14.68
N ALA A 192 -14.47 18.95 -14.89
CA ALA A 192 -15.36 19.56 -13.91
C ALA A 192 -16.57 18.62 -13.72
N ALA A 193 -17.05 18.53 -12.49
CA ALA A 193 -18.13 17.64 -12.11
C ALA A 193 -19.17 18.40 -11.29
N GLU A 194 -20.42 17.99 -11.40
CA GLU A 194 -21.50 18.57 -10.61
C GLU A 194 -21.33 18.24 -9.11
N THR A 195 -20.98 19.26 -8.30
CA THR A 195 -20.66 19.05 -6.88
C THR A 195 -21.84 19.24 -5.94
N ASN A 196 -22.88 19.96 -6.35
CA ASN A 196 -24.08 20.20 -5.56
C ASN A 196 -25.29 19.62 -6.27
N CYS A 197 -25.49 18.32 -6.11
CA CYS A 197 -26.55 17.58 -6.78
C CYS A 197 -27.98 17.85 -6.25
N ASN A 198 -28.21 18.98 -5.57
CA ASN A 198 -29.50 19.36 -5.00
C ASN A 198 -29.78 20.87 -4.92
N ASP A 199 -29.07 21.72 -5.67
CA ASP A 199 -29.25 23.18 -5.62
C ASP A 199 -29.83 23.82 -6.90
N GLY A 200 -29.96 23.05 -7.98
CA GLY A 200 -30.50 23.50 -9.26
C GLY A 200 -29.56 24.41 -10.06
N VAL A 201 -28.27 24.42 -9.73
CA VAL A 201 -27.21 25.15 -10.42
C VAL A 201 -26.37 24.17 -11.24
N ASP A 202 -25.94 24.62 -12.41
CA ASP A 202 -25.00 23.94 -13.30
C ASP A 202 -23.58 24.33 -12.86
N ASN A 203 -22.91 23.46 -12.10
CA ASN A 203 -21.61 23.73 -11.47
C ASN A 203 -20.43 23.47 -12.42
N ASP A 204 -20.59 22.56 -13.39
CA ASP A 204 -19.56 22.15 -14.33
C ASP A 204 -19.66 22.83 -15.71
N GLY A 205 -20.80 23.47 -16.00
CA GLY A 205 -21.07 24.25 -17.20
C GLY A 205 -21.54 23.42 -18.40
N ASP A 206 -21.97 22.17 -18.20
CA ASP A 206 -22.36 21.25 -19.27
C ASP A 206 -23.83 21.40 -19.71
N THR A 207 -24.59 22.26 -19.04
CA THR A 207 -26.03 22.56 -19.18
C THR A 207 -27.01 21.65 -18.46
N LEU A 208 -26.53 20.61 -17.78
CA LEU A 208 -27.31 19.75 -16.89
C LEU A 208 -27.19 20.25 -15.44
N THR A 209 -28.10 19.80 -14.58
CA THR A 209 -28.20 20.26 -13.20
C THR A 209 -28.75 19.14 -12.33
N ASP A 210 -28.22 18.97 -11.12
CA ASP A 210 -28.67 17.97 -10.15
C ASP A 210 -28.88 16.58 -10.79
N CYS A 211 -30.02 15.94 -10.56
CA CYS A 211 -30.36 14.63 -11.11
C CYS A 211 -30.59 14.56 -12.62
N ALA A 212 -30.54 15.69 -13.34
CA ALA A 212 -30.46 15.65 -14.80
C ALA A 212 -29.03 15.36 -15.27
N ASP A 213 -28.05 15.55 -14.39
CA ASP A 213 -26.63 15.39 -14.62
C ASP A 213 -26.16 13.94 -14.39
N PRO A 214 -25.38 13.33 -15.32
CA PRO A 214 -24.72 12.05 -15.12
C PRO A 214 -23.86 11.95 -13.86
N ASP A 215 -23.19 13.02 -13.45
CA ASP A 215 -22.28 13.03 -12.30
C ASP A 215 -23.03 12.86 -10.97
N CYS A 216 -24.29 13.27 -10.94
CA CYS A 216 -25.17 13.13 -9.79
C CYS A 216 -25.99 11.83 -9.77
N SER A 217 -25.86 10.99 -10.79
CA SER A 217 -26.77 9.85 -11.01
C SER A 217 -26.88 8.90 -9.82
N ALA A 218 -25.79 8.64 -9.09
CA ALA A 218 -25.80 7.78 -7.89
C ALA A 218 -26.54 8.42 -6.70
N GLY A 219 -26.56 9.75 -6.62
CA GLY A 219 -27.30 10.52 -5.61
C GLY A 219 -28.79 10.68 -5.93
N CYS A 220 -29.22 10.15 -7.07
CA CYS A 220 -30.49 10.50 -7.69
C CYS A 220 -31.39 9.30 -7.90
N GLY A 221 -32.62 9.40 -7.40
CA GLY A 221 -33.65 8.38 -7.58
C GLY A 221 -34.53 8.23 -6.36
N ALA A 222 -35.62 7.49 -6.51
CA ALA A 222 -36.54 7.23 -5.40
C ALA A 222 -35.90 6.41 -4.25
N ALA A 223 -34.79 5.74 -4.52
CA ALA A 223 -34.05 4.92 -3.56
C ALA A 223 -33.12 5.74 -2.65
N VAL A 224 -32.67 6.93 -3.08
CA VAL A 224 -31.79 7.80 -2.30
C VAL A 224 -32.61 9.01 -1.84
N ALA A 225 -32.97 9.04 -0.56
CA ALA A 225 -33.71 10.18 -0.02
C ALA A 225 -32.89 11.47 -0.09
N ALA A 226 -33.55 12.60 -0.34
CA ALA A 226 -32.91 13.92 -0.35
C ALA A 226 -32.26 14.25 1.00
N CYS A 227 -31.20 15.06 0.95
CA CYS A 227 -30.55 15.56 2.16
C CYS A 227 -31.47 16.49 2.98
N GLY A 228 -31.12 16.65 4.26
CA GLY A 228 -31.80 17.56 5.18
C GLY A 228 -31.73 19.01 4.73
N ALA A 229 -32.59 19.85 5.30
CA ALA A 229 -32.62 21.27 4.96
C ALA A 229 -31.31 21.96 5.35
N GLY A 230 -30.61 22.53 4.35
CA GLY A 230 -29.31 23.20 4.53
C GLY A 230 -28.10 22.26 4.39
N GLU A 231 -28.31 20.98 4.10
CA GLU A 231 -27.26 20.03 3.74
C GLU A 231 -27.02 20.03 2.23
N THR A 232 -25.78 19.75 1.86
CA THR A 232 -25.34 19.65 0.47
C THR A 232 -25.25 18.19 0.05
N LEU A 233 -25.88 17.81 -1.06
CA LEU A 233 -25.79 16.46 -1.62
C LEU A 233 -24.60 16.39 -2.58
N ARG A 234 -23.62 15.56 -2.25
CA ARG A 234 -22.41 15.35 -3.05
C ARG A 234 -22.29 13.89 -3.48
N VAL A 235 -21.82 13.64 -4.69
CA VAL A 235 -21.58 12.31 -5.23
C VAL A 235 -20.09 12.18 -5.54
N TYR A 236 -19.50 11.08 -5.10
CA TYR A 236 -18.10 10.76 -5.36
C TYR A 236 -18.00 9.34 -5.87
N ASN A 237 -17.12 9.12 -6.84
CA ASN A 237 -16.88 7.81 -7.43
C ASN A 237 -15.49 7.30 -7.04
N ALA A 238 -15.38 5.99 -6.88
CA ALA A 238 -14.10 5.36 -6.63
C ALA A 238 -13.16 5.49 -7.83
N THR A 239 -11.87 5.72 -7.58
CA THR A 239 -10.85 5.88 -8.63
C THR A 239 -10.06 4.59 -8.88
N THR A 240 -10.04 3.67 -7.92
CA THR A 240 -9.24 2.43 -8.01
C THR A 240 -10.10 1.21 -8.36
N VAL A 241 -10.98 1.36 -9.36
CA VAL A 241 -11.87 0.32 -9.89
C VAL A 241 -11.81 0.29 -11.43
N PRO A 242 -12.07 -0.85 -12.08
CA PRO A 242 -12.42 -2.14 -11.50
C PRO A 242 -11.22 -2.84 -10.83
N VAL A 243 -11.46 -3.60 -9.76
CA VAL A 243 -10.45 -4.43 -9.09
C VAL A 243 -10.96 -5.87 -8.98
N ALA A 244 -10.12 -6.83 -9.36
CA ALA A 244 -10.46 -8.25 -9.24
C ALA A 244 -10.54 -8.64 -7.77
N THR A 245 -11.62 -9.31 -7.36
CA THR A 245 -11.65 -9.96 -6.05
C THR A 245 -10.93 -11.30 -6.20
N ILE A 246 -9.97 -11.57 -5.32
CA ILE A 246 -9.09 -12.73 -5.41
C ILE A 246 -9.46 -13.69 -4.29
N ASP A 247 -9.66 -14.96 -4.65
CA ASP A 247 -9.96 -16.10 -3.78
C ASP A 247 -9.16 -16.09 -2.47
N ASN A 248 -9.86 -16.18 -1.34
CA ASN A 248 -9.27 -16.22 0.01
C ASN A 248 -8.34 -15.02 0.31
N THR A 249 -8.66 -13.84 -0.23
CA THR A 249 -7.94 -12.58 0.04
C THR A 249 -8.89 -11.40 0.17
N THR A 250 -8.38 -10.32 0.75
CA THR A 250 -9.07 -9.02 0.79
C THR A 250 -8.43 -8.06 -0.19
N VAL A 251 -9.25 -7.48 -1.06
CA VAL A 251 -8.85 -6.37 -1.91
C VAL A 251 -9.45 -5.07 -1.40
N THR A 252 -8.73 -3.97 -1.59
CA THR A 252 -9.17 -2.64 -1.18
C THR A 252 -9.36 -1.73 -2.38
N SER A 253 -10.36 -0.86 -2.30
CA SER A 253 -10.60 0.21 -3.26
C SER A 253 -10.80 1.53 -2.52
N SER A 254 -10.34 2.62 -3.12
CA SER A 254 -10.31 3.95 -2.50
C SER A 254 -11.12 4.98 -3.29
N LEU A 255 -11.64 5.94 -2.55
CA LEU A 255 -12.40 7.09 -3.03
C LEU A 255 -11.97 8.30 -2.19
N TYR A 256 -11.53 9.36 -2.85
CA TYR A 256 -11.12 10.58 -2.16
C TYR A 256 -12.21 11.64 -2.17
N VAL A 257 -12.44 12.24 -1.01
CA VAL A 257 -13.36 13.37 -0.84
C VAL A 257 -12.53 14.65 -0.61
N PRO A 258 -12.51 15.59 -1.58
CA PRO A 258 -11.75 16.84 -1.45
C PRO A 258 -12.42 17.87 -0.55
N ASP A 259 -13.75 17.77 -0.37
CA ASP A 259 -14.53 18.85 0.22
C ASP A 259 -14.55 18.85 1.74
N VAL A 260 -14.51 20.05 2.32
CA VAL A 260 -14.61 20.29 3.75
C VAL A 260 -16.07 20.24 4.22
N GLY A 261 -16.29 19.65 5.39
CA GLY A 261 -17.61 19.56 6.01
C GLY A 261 -17.71 18.36 6.94
N THR A 262 -18.88 18.21 7.56
CA THR A 262 -19.19 17.03 8.37
C THR A 262 -20.22 16.16 7.68
N VAL A 263 -20.05 14.84 7.77
CA VAL A 263 -21.02 13.87 7.25
C VAL A 263 -22.30 13.98 8.08
N ALA A 264 -23.42 14.31 7.44
CA ALA A 264 -24.76 14.26 8.04
C ALA A 264 -25.44 12.91 7.75
N ARG A 265 -25.25 12.38 6.53
CA ARG A 265 -25.68 11.05 6.10
C ARG A 265 -24.78 10.56 4.97
N ALA A 266 -24.53 9.26 4.94
CA ALA A 266 -23.83 8.57 3.86
C ALA A 266 -24.76 7.53 3.23
N VAL A 267 -24.67 7.38 1.92
CA VAL A 267 -25.30 6.33 1.12
C VAL A 267 -24.23 5.78 0.19
N MET A 268 -24.19 4.46 0.02
CA MET A 268 -23.21 3.82 -0.86
C MET A 268 -23.94 3.10 -1.99
N GLN A 269 -23.50 3.29 -3.23
CA GLN A 269 -23.92 2.46 -4.35
C GLN A 269 -22.77 1.53 -4.75
N LEU A 270 -23.07 0.26 -4.99
CA LEU A 270 -22.10 -0.81 -5.18
C LEU A 270 -22.47 -1.68 -6.40
N ASP A 271 -21.45 -2.05 -7.16
CA ASP A 271 -21.55 -3.03 -8.23
C ASP A 271 -20.39 -4.02 -8.17
N ILE A 272 -20.70 -5.29 -7.89
CA ILE A 272 -19.75 -6.40 -7.84
C ILE A 272 -20.30 -7.53 -8.70
N THR A 273 -19.47 -8.01 -9.62
CA THR A 273 -19.70 -9.29 -10.30
C THR A 273 -18.95 -10.38 -9.54
N HIS A 274 -19.65 -11.36 -9.00
CA HIS A 274 -19.05 -12.44 -8.23
C HIS A 274 -19.92 -13.69 -8.28
N THR A 275 -19.31 -14.85 -8.14
CA THR A 275 -20.02 -16.12 -8.08
C THR A 275 -19.96 -16.60 -6.66
N TYR A 276 -21.11 -16.83 -5.99
CA TYR A 276 -21.18 -17.14 -4.55
C TYR A 276 -20.97 -15.90 -3.66
N ASP A 277 -21.92 -14.96 -3.70
CA ASP A 277 -21.89 -13.73 -2.88
C ASP A 277 -21.80 -13.99 -1.36
N GLY A 278 -22.21 -15.18 -0.92
CA GLY A 278 -22.12 -15.59 0.48
C GLY A 278 -20.71 -15.79 1.01
N ASP A 279 -19.70 -15.63 0.15
CA ASP A 279 -18.28 -15.73 0.50
C ASP A 279 -17.65 -14.32 0.63
N LEU A 280 -18.43 -13.25 0.39
CA LEU A 280 -17.95 -11.88 0.42
C LEU A 280 -18.16 -11.18 1.78
N ASP A 281 -17.07 -10.57 2.25
CA ASP A 281 -17.01 -9.67 3.41
C ASP A 281 -16.75 -8.23 2.94
N ILE A 282 -17.75 -7.36 3.03
CA ILE A 282 -17.67 -6.00 2.51
C ILE A 282 -17.69 -5.02 3.68
N SER A 283 -16.61 -4.24 3.82
CA SER A 283 -16.50 -3.22 4.86
C SER A 283 -16.08 -1.86 4.32
N LEU A 284 -16.53 -0.79 4.96
CA LEU A 284 -16.26 0.60 4.58
C LEU A 284 -15.65 1.35 5.76
N ALA A 285 -14.57 2.08 5.51
CA ALA A 285 -13.95 2.99 6.46
C ALA A 285 -13.96 4.43 5.94
N SER A 286 -14.29 5.37 6.82
CA SER A 286 -14.08 6.80 6.55
C SER A 286 -12.64 7.21 6.88
N PRO A 287 -12.19 8.41 6.49
CA PRO A 287 -10.81 8.87 6.68
C PRO A 287 -10.33 8.88 8.15
N SER A 288 -11.27 9.02 9.10
CA SER A 288 -10.97 9.10 10.54
C SER A 288 -11.88 8.22 11.39
N GLY A 289 -12.72 7.41 10.75
CA GLY A 289 -13.82 6.70 11.37
C GLY A 289 -13.57 5.22 11.59
N PRO A 290 -14.58 4.52 12.12
CA PRO A 290 -14.52 3.07 12.24
C PRO A 290 -14.55 2.42 10.85
N ASN A 291 -13.91 1.25 10.73
CA ASN A 291 -14.27 0.32 9.68
C ASN A 291 -15.58 -0.35 10.07
N ILE A 292 -16.61 -0.25 9.22
CA ILE A 292 -17.93 -0.82 9.49
C ILE A 292 -18.27 -1.91 8.49
N ASP A 293 -19.00 -2.90 8.95
CA ASP A 293 -19.50 -3.99 8.14
C ASP A 293 -20.73 -3.53 7.33
N ILE A 294 -20.62 -3.61 6.01
CA ILE A 294 -21.72 -3.28 5.09
C ILE A 294 -22.56 -4.53 4.81
N SER A 295 -21.90 -5.63 4.48
CA SER A 295 -22.52 -6.92 4.13
C SER A 295 -21.47 -8.01 4.24
N SER A 296 -21.73 -9.02 5.08
CA SER A 296 -20.88 -10.19 5.26
C SER A 296 -21.71 -11.46 5.12
N ASP A 297 -21.17 -12.48 4.45
CA ASP A 297 -21.79 -13.81 4.29
C ASP A 297 -23.21 -13.81 3.66
N ASN A 298 -23.56 -12.77 2.88
CA ASN A 298 -24.91 -12.59 2.34
C ASN A 298 -25.04 -13.09 0.91
N GLY A 299 -26.12 -13.84 0.63
CA GLY A 299 -26.47 -14.27 -0.73
C GLY A 299 -26.18 -15.75 -1.02
N SER A 300 -25.45 -16.42 -0.13
CA SER A 300 -25.13 -17.85 -0.24
C SER A 300 -24.53 -18.16 -1.62
N SER A 301 -24.99 -19.20 -2.29
CA SER A 301 -24.50 -19.60 -3.62
C SER A 301 -25.12 -18.86 -4.80
N SER A 302 -25.74 -17.70 -4.56
CA SER A 302 -26.25 -16.85 -5.64
C SER A 302 -25.23 -15.76 -5.95
N ASN A 303 -25.49 -14.96 -6.97
CA ASN A 303 -24.47 -14.11 -7.60
C ASN A 303 -24.91 -12.66 -7.70
N ASP A 304 -23.88 -11.80 -7.62
CA ASP A 304 -23.81 -10.40 -7.96
C ASP A 304 -24.51 -9.42 -7.01
N TYR A 305 -23.78 -8.34 -6.71
CA TYR A 305 -24.34 -7.08 -6.24
C TYR A 305 -24.51 -6.17 -7.46
N THR A 306 -25.75 -5.97 -7.93
CA THR A 306 -26.02 -5.23 -9.17
C THR A 306 -26.68 -3.90 -8.86
N SER A 307 -25.92 -2.81 -8.95
CA SER A 307 -26.39 -1.46 -8.56
C SER A 307 -27.08 -1.46 -7.19
N THR A 308 -26.47 -2.14 -6.22
CA THR A 308 -26.97 -2.23 -4.85
C THR A 308 -26.78 -0.88 -4.17
N ILE A 309 -27.80 -0.40 -3.47
CA ILE A 309 -27.76 0.84 -2.70
C ILE A 309 -27.84 0.48 -1.22
N PHE A 310 -26.86 0.91 -0.45
CA PHE A 310 -26.84 0.81 1.00
C PHE A 310 -27.20 2.16 1.61
N ASP A 311 -28.29 2.19 2.38
CA ASP A 311 -28.78 3.37 3.09
C ASP A 311 -29.55 2.92 4.34
N ASP A 312 -29.31 3.58 5.47
CA ASP A 312 -29.98 3.29 6.74
C ASP A 312 -31.50 3.53 6.69
N LEU A 313 -31.98 4.26 5.67
CA LEU A 313 -33.40 4.53 5.44
C LEU A 313 -34.10 3.46 4.58
N CYS A 314 -33.38 2.49 4.03
CA CYS A 314 -34.00 1.42 3.26
C CYS A 314 -34.95 0.57 4.14
N ALA A 315 -35.97 -0.03 3.52
CA ALA A 315 -36.95 -0.82 4.26
C ALA A 315 -36.52 -2.28 4.49
N THR A 316 -35.64 -2.81 3.65
CA THR A 316 -35.21 -4.22 3.63
C THR A 316 -33.76 -4.29 4.08
N ALA A 317 -33.43 -5.14 5.06
CA ALA A 317 -32.04 -5.40 5.42
C ALA A 317 -31.35 -6.25 4.36
N ILE A 318 -30.04 -6.08 4.17
CA ILE A 318 -29.27 -6.87 3.21
C ILE A 318 -29.37 -8.38 3.50
N THR A 319 -29.37 -8.76 4.78
CA THR A 319 -29.58 -10.13 5.28
C THR A 319 -30.96 -10.72 4.97
N ALA A 320 -31.94 -9.88 4.61
CA ALA A 320 -33.26 -10.29 4.16
C ALA A 320 -33.44 -10.19 2.63
N GLY A 321 -32.43 -9.67 1.92
CA GLY A 321 -32.37 -9.61 0.47
C GLY A 321 -31.99 -10.96 -0.16
N SER A 322 -31.96 -10.99 -1.48
CA SER A 322 -31.50 -12.15 -2.25
C SER A 322 -30.80 -11.70 -3.52
N PRO A 323 -29.71 -12.36 -3.96
CA PRO A 323 -29.03 -12.01 -5.19
C PRO A 323 -29.85 -12.24 -6.47
N PRO A 324 -29.58 -11.51 -7.57
CA PRO A 324 -28.64 -10.40 -7.62
C PRO A 324 -29.14 -9.23 -6.76
N PHE A 325 -28.32 -8.75 -5.82
CA PHE A 325 -28.74 -7.75 -4.85
C PHE A 325 -28.98 -6.44 -5.60
N THR A 326 -30.23 -6.15 -5.91
CA THR A 326 -30.63 -5.00 -6.74
C THR A 326 -31.55 -4.10 -5.95
N GLY A 327 -31.22 -2.80 -5.88
CA GLY A 327 -32.02 -1.80 -5.17
C GLY A 327 -31.50 -1.48 -3.77
N CYS A 328 -32.39 -0.95 -2.92
CA CYS A 328 -32.07 -0.33 -1.62
C CYS A 328 -32.11 -1.35 -0.48
N PHE A 329 -31.01 -1.49 0.25
CA PHE A 329 -30.89 -2.31 1.45
C PHE A 329 -30.29 -1.55 2.63
N THR A 330 -30.70 -1.85 3.86
CA THR A 330 -29.96 -1.39 5.03
C THR A 330 -28.73 -2.27 5.22
N PRO A 331 -27.55 -1.68 5.46
CA PRO A 331 -26.33 -2.43 5.76
C PRO A 331 -26.42 -3.16 7.09
N GLU A 332 -25.48 -4.05 7.37
CA GLU A 332 -25.39 -4.75 8.66
C GLU A 332 -24.99 -3.82 9.81
N ALA A 333 -23.99 -2.97 9.60
CA ALA A 333 -23.65 -1.86 10.47
C ALA A 333 -24.12 -0.52 9.87
N PRO A 334 -24.73 0.37 10.67
CA PRO A 334 -25.34 1.59 10.15
C PRO A 334 -24.32 2.59 9.61
N LEU A 335 -24.59 3.16 8.44
CA LEU A 335 -23.80 4.22 7.81
C LEU A 335 -23.83 5.52 8.63
N ALA A 336 -24.85 5.72 9.46
CA ALA A 336 -24.94 6.81 10.43
C ALA A 336 -23.81 6.81 11.47
N SER A 337 -23.04 5.71 11.59
CA SER A 337 -21.80 5.69 12.38
C SER A 337 -20.76 6.72 11.89
N PHE A 338 -20.84 7.13 10.63
CA PHE A 338 -20.01 8.20 10.06
C PHE A 338 -20.51 9.60 10.36
N ALA A 339 -21.71 9.77 10.92
CA ALA A 339 -22.28 11.08 11.18
C ALA A 339 -21.36 11.91 12.10
N THR A 340 -21.29 13.21 11.83
CA THR A 340 -20.44 14.21 12.53
C THR A 340 -18.94 14.09 12.31
N GLN A 341 -18.48 13.08 11.57
CA GLN A 341 -17.07 12.95 11.19
C GLN A 341 -16.74 13.89 10.03
N ALA A 342 -15.45 14.23 9.88
CA ALA A 342 -14.99 14.97 8.71
C ALA A 342 -15.23 14.12 7.45
N ALA A 343 -15.84 14.72 6.42
CA ALA A 343 -16.06 14.04 5.15
C ALA A 343 -14.76 13.91 4.33
N ALA A 344 -13.88 14.92 4.44
CA ALA A 344 -12.66 15.05 3.66
C ALA A 344 -11.63 13.94 3.95
N GLY A 345 -11.01 13.43 2.88
CA GLY A 345 -9.95 12.44 2.92
C GLY A 345 -10.28 11.16 2.17
N ASN A 346 -9.45 10.14 2.37
CA ASN A 346 -9.60 8.86 1.69
C ASN A 346 -10.60 7.95 2.41
N TRP A 347 -11.61 7.50 1.69
CA TRP A 347 -12.55 6.45 2.09
C TRP A 347 -12.10 5.14 1.48
N THR A 348 -12.13 4.08 2.28
CA THR A 348 -11.62 2.76 1.87
C THR A 348 -12.72 1.72 1.95
N LEU A 349 -13.06 1.13 0.81
CA LEU A 349 -13.88 -0.07 0.72
C LEU A 349 -12.95 -1.29 0.71
N SER A 350 -13.21 -2.26 1.58
CA SER A 350 -12.52 -3.56 1.58
C SER A 350 -13.52 -4.65 1.21
N VAL A 351 -13.12 -5.50 0.27
CA VAL A 351 -13.89 -6.66 -0.18
C VAL A 351 -13.03 -7.90 0.05
N GLY A 352 -13.35 -8.64 1.10
CA GLY A 352 -12.82 -9.97 1.39
C GLY A 352 -13.60 -11.02 0.65
N ASP A 353 -12.91 -12.01 0.13
CA ASP A 353 -13.46 -13.28 -0.31
C ASP A 353 -12.86 -14.34 0.62
N ASP A 354 -13.68 -14.97 1.46
CA ASP A 354 -13.24 -16.01 2.41
C ASP A 354 -13.67 -17.43 1.97
N GLY A 355 -14.24 -17.52 0.77
CA GLY A 355 -14.60 -18.72 0.05
C GLY A 355 -13.39 -19.42 -0.58
N PHE A 356 -13.67 -20.52 -1.28
CA PHE A 356 -12.64 -21.24 -2.03
C PHE A 356 -13.11 -21.53 -3.46
N GLY A 357 -12.31 -21.08 -4.42
CA GLY A 357 -12.38 -21.54 -5.81
C GLY A 357 -13.23 -20.66 -6.74
N ASP A 358 -13.51 -19.44 -6.32
CA ASP A 358 -14.25 -18.43 -7.04
C ASP A 358 -13.52 -17.08 -6.99
N SER A 359 -13.87 -16.22 -7.95
CA SER A 359 -13.24 -14.92 -8.12
C SER A 359 -14.23 -14.03 -8.84
N GLY A 360 -14.20 -12.76 -8.50
CA GLY A 360 -15.10 -11.77 -9.07
C GLY A 360 -14.38 -10.49 -9.40
N THR A 361 -15.14 -9.41 -9.48
CA THR A 361 -14.64 -8.07 -9.77
C THR A 361 -15.53 -7.08 -9.06
N LEU A 362 -14.93 -6.24 -8.23
CA LEU A 362 -15.52 -4.99 -7.80
C LEU A 362 -15.49 -4.05 -9.00
N ASN A 363 -16.64 -3.89 -9.65
CA ASN A 363 -16.76 -3.13 -10.90
C ASN A 363 -16.76 -1.63 -10.64
N SER A 364 -17.54 -1.19 -9.64
CA SER A 364 -17.61 0.21 -9.25
C SER A 364 -18.25 0.36 -7.87
N TRP A 365 -17.96 1.47 -7.21
CA TRP A 365 -18.73 1.95 -6.07
C TRP A 365 -18.66 3.47 -5.99
N SER A 366 -19.67 4.06 -5.37
CA SER A 366 -19.78 5.50 -5.16
C SER A 366 -20.33 5.82 -3.78
N LEU A 367 -19.95 6.97 -3.26
CA LEU A 367 -20.49 7.54 -2.03
C LEU A 367 -21.32 8.78 -2.34
N VAL A 368 -22.54 8.77 -1.84
CA VAL A 368 -23.41 9.93 -1.80
C VAL A 368 -23.39 10.45 -0.37
N LEU A 369 -22.87 11.66 -0.19
CA LEU A 369 -22.74 12.30 1.12
C LEU A 369 -23.67 13.50 1.20
N CYS A 370 -24.51 13.51 2.23
CA CYS A 370 -25.12 14.73 2.71
C CYS A 370 -24.14 15.39 3.68
N THR A 371 -23.63 16.56 3.32
CA THR A 371 -22.64 17.29 4.12
C THR A 371 -23.25 18.54 4.75
N GLY A 372 -22.96 18.73 6.04
CA GLY A 372 -23.28 19.95 6.78
C GLY A 372 -22.07 20.89 6.87
N PRO A 373 -22.31 22.19 7.12
CA PRO A 373 -21.26 23.21 7.27
C PRO A 373 -20.33 22.99 8.48
#